data_AF-A0A662SJ29-F1
#
_entry.id   AF-A0A662SJ29-F1
#
_cell.length_a   1.000
_cell.length_b   1.000
_cell.length_c   1.000
_cell.angle_alpha   90.00
_cell.angle_beta   90.00
_cell.angle_gamma   90.00
#
_symmetry.space_group_name_H-M   'P 1'
#
loop_
_entity.id
_entity.type
_entity.pdbx_description
1 polymer ?
#
loop_
_entity_poly.entity_id
_entity_poly.type
_entity_poly.pdbx_seq_one_letter_code
_entity_poly.pdbx_strand_id
1 'polypeptide(L)'
;MAALYPATAFEVIFGVWFGLWGAIASYLGLLIAGTYAGWFPLPLGLVLSVSDFLAAFMPALTFKLMKADPELKTKRDWIAYIIGGVILSSLPGSLYYNYINLLIGWLPSWEAFWVGVVSWNLGNYIVVLVIATPLLKIVTRYVKRTGLYVERWLS
;
A
#
# COMPACT_ATOMS: atom_id res chain seq x y z
N MET A 1 -16.86 -7.33 -3.14
CA MET A 1 -16.30 -5.97 -3.20
C MET A 1 -16.21 -5.43 -1.78
N ALA A 2 -15.01 -5.32 -1.21
CA ALA A 2 -14.82 -4.49 -0.03
C ALA A 2 -14.73 -3.04 -0.52
N ALA A 3 -15.71 -2.21 -0.15
CA ALA A 3 -15.78 -0.82 -0.62
C ALA A 3 -14.65 0.05 -0.02
N LEU A 4 -14.09 -0.38 1.11
CA LEU A 4 -13.02 0.29 1.85
C LEU A 4 -12.12 -0.80 2.44
N TYR A 5 -10.81 -0.72 2.18
CA TYR A 5 -9.83 -1.66 2.72
C TYR A 5 -8.88 -0.93 3.68
N PRO A 6 -9.18 -0.90 5.00
CA PRO A 6 -8.40 -0.14 5.98
C PRO A 6 -6.91 -0.49 6.03
N ALA A 7 -6.53 -1.72 5.67
CA ALA A 7 -5.15 -2.18 5.68
C ALA A 7 -4.24 -1.32 4.78
N THR A 8 -4.75 -0.82 3.64
CA THR A 8 -4.00 0.09 2.75
C THR A 8 -3.44 1.31 3.47
N ALA A 9 -4.19 1.90 4.42
CA ALA A 9 -3.67 3.03 5.18
C ALA A 9 -2.46 2.62 6.03
N PHE A 10 -2.50 1.44 6.64
CA PHE A 10 -1.40 0.92 7.44
C PHE A 10 -0.20 0.51 6.57
N GLU A 11 -0.44 -0.06 5.39
CA GLU A 11 0.60 -0.35 4.41
C GLU A 11 1.36 0.92 4.02
N VAL A 12 0.64 2.00 3.71
CA VAL A 12 1.25 3.31 3.40
C VAL A 12 2.10 3.79 4.57
N ILE A 13 1.53 3.79 5.78
CA ILE A 13 2.21 4.29 6.97
C ILE A 13 3.46 3.46 7.28
N PHE A 14 3.35 2.13 7.28
CA PHE A 14 4.45 1.23 7.58
C PHE A 14 5.51 1.25 6.49
N GLY A 15 5.13 1.40 5.23
CA GLY A 15 6.06 1.68 4.14
C GLY A 15 6.85 2.96 4.40
N VAL A 16 6.17 4.05 4.73
CA VAL A 16 6.82 5.34 4.99
C VAL A 16 7.70 5.32 6.25
N TRP A 17 7.30 4.61 7.31
CA TRP A 17 8.05 4.54 8.56
C TRP A 17 9.19 3.53 8.56
N PHE A 18 9.00 2.38 7.89
CA PHE A 18 9.89 1.22 8.00
C PHE A 18 10.54 0.83 6.67
N GLY A 19 10.21 1.53 5.58
CA GLY A 19 10.81 1.29 4.27
C GLY A 19 10.48 -0.09 3.71
N LEU A 20 11.50 -0.77 3.18
CA LEU A 20 11.38 -2.13 2.64
C LEU A 20 10.84 -3.14 3.66
N TRP A 21 11.15 -2.97 4.96
CA TRP A 21 10.61 -3.86 6.00
C TRP A 21 9.10 -3.74 6.13
N GLY A 22 8.56 -2.52 5.98
CA GLY A 22 7.12 -2.30 5.91
C GLY A 22 6.50 -3.03 4.73
N ALA A 23 7.15 -2.96 3.56
CA ALA A 23 6.68 -3.66 2.35
C ALA A 23 6.72 -5.19 2.46
N ILE A 24 7.79 -5.74 3.04
CA ILE A 24 7.88 -7.19 3.31
C ILE A 24 6.81 -7.61 4.33
N ALA A 25 6.58 -6.81 5.37
CA ALA A 25 5.53 -7.09 6.36
C ALA A 25 4.14 -7.08 5.71
N SER A 26 3.84 -6.13 4.82
CA SER A 26 2.58 -6.10 4.06
C SER A 26 2.40 -7.33 3.18
N TYR A 27 3.44 -7.73 2.44
CA TYR A 27 3.43 -8.95 1.64
C TYR A 27 3.10 -10.19 2.48
N LEU A 28 3.82 -10.36 3.60
CA LEU A 28 3.62 -11.51 4.49
C LEU A 28 2.25 -11.45 5.17
N GLY A 29 1.76 -10.24 5.48
CA GLY A 29 0.44 -10.00 6.05
C GLY A 29 -0.66 -10.55 5.16
N LEU A 30 -0.68 -10.17 3.88
CA LEU A 30 -1.67 -10.69 2.93
C LEU A 30 -1.50 -12.18 2.66
N LEU A 31 -0.25 -12.65 2.52
CA LEU A 31 0.03 -14.06 2.27
C LEU A 31 -0.56 -14.95 3.37
N ILE A 32 -0.24 -14.62 4.62
CA ILE A 32 -0.67 -15.39 5.79
C ILE A 32 -2.18 -15.24 5.98
N ALA A 33 -2.69 -14.01 6.02
CA ALA A 33 -4.10 -13.75 6.29
C ALA A 33 -5.01 -14.30 5.17
N GLY A 34 -4.65 -14.08 3.91
CA GLY A 34 -5.43 -14.52 2.76
C GLY A 34 -5.43 -16.03 2.57
N THR A 35 -4.29 -16.70 2.81
CA THR A 35 -4.23 -18.17 2.79
C THR A 35 -5.01 -18.76 3.97
N TYR A 36 -4.86 -18.20 5.17
CA TYR A 36 -5.57 -18.66 6.36
C TYR A 36 -7.08 -18.47 6.24
N ALA A 37 -7.53 -17.34 5.69
CA ALA A 37 -8.94 -17.04 5.46
C ALA A 37 -9.54 -17.79 4.24
N GLY A 38 -8.72 -18.52 3.48
CA GLY A 38 -9.16 -19.29 2.32
C GLY A 38 -9.53 -18.43 1.10
N TRP A 39 -9.02 -17.19 0.99
CA TRP A 39 -9.26 -16.32 -0.17
C TRP A 39 -8.59 -16.83 -1.43
N PHE A 40 -7.41 -17.45 -1.27
CA PHE A 40 -6.65 -18.07 -2.34
C PHE A 40 -5.76 -19.18 -1.77
N PRO A 41 -5.39 -20.19 -2.58
CA PRO A 41 -4.41 -21.20 -2.17
C PRO A 41 -3.00 -20.58 -2.07
N LEU A 42 -2.13 -21.17 -1.24
CA LEU A 42 -0.79 -20.64 -0.95
C LEU A 42 0.04 -20.30 -2.21
N PRO A 43 0.10 -21.13 -3.27
CA PRO A 43 0.88 -20.78 -4.46
C PRO A 43 0.39 -19.51 -5.15
N LEU A 44 -0.93 -19.31 -5.20
CA LEU A 44 -1.51 -18.08 -5.74
C LEU A 44 -1.31 -16.91 -4.78
N GLY A 45 -1.40 -17.13 -3.48
CA GLY A 45 -1.12 -16.13 -2.46
C GLY A 45 0.28 -15.55 -2.56
N LEU A 46 1.30 -16.37 -2.85
CA LEU A 46 2.68 -15.90 -3.07
C LEU A 46 2.76 -14.89 -4.22
N VAL A 47 1.98 -15.11 -5.27
CA VAL A 47 1.92 -14.23 -6.44
C VAL A 47 1.10 -12.99 -6.12
N LEU A 48 -0.11 -13.16 -5.60
CA LEU A 48 -1.06 -12.07 -5.34
C LEU A 48 -0.57 -11.09 -4.27
N SER A 49 0.16 -11.57 -3.25
CA SER A 49 0.63 -10.71 -2.14
C SER A 49 1.64 -9.63 -2.57
N VAL A 50 2.15 -9.71 -3.80
CA VAL A 50 2.93 -8.62 -4.42
C VAL A 50 2.11 -7.33 -4.50
N SER A 51 0.77 -7.38 -4.55
CA SER A 51 -0.08 -6.19 -4.50
C SER A 51 0.18 -5.34 -3.26
N ASP A 52 0.25 -5.96 -2.09
CA ASP A 52 0.36 -5.28 -0.81
C ASP A 52 1.81 -4.91 -0.51
N PHE A 53 2.76 -5.68 -1.05
CA PHE A 53 4.15 -5.23 -1.15
C PHE A 53 4.24 -3.88 -1.86
N LEU A 54 3.64 -3.77 -3.06
CA LEU A 54 3.66 -2.54 -3.85
C LEU A 54 2.97 -1.39 -3.11
N ALA A 55 1.86 -1.68 -2.43
CA ALA A 55 1.10 -0.68 -1.69
C ALA A 55 1.91 0.04 -0.61
N ALA A 56 2.79 -0.70 0.09
CA ALA A 56 3.72 -0.13 1.07
C ALA A 56 5.04 0.36 0.45
N PHE A 57 5.56 -0.33 -0.56
CA PHE A 57 6.85 0.00 -1.17
C PHE A 57 6.82 1.32 -1.94
N MET A 58 5.77 1.57 -2.72
CA MET A 58 5.65 2.77 -3.54
C MET A 58 5.64 4.09 -2.76
N PRO A 59 4.87 4.23 -1.66
CA PRO A 59 4.99 5.42 -0.82
C PRO A 59 6.36 5.54 -0.16
N ALA A 60 6.93 4.44 0.34
CA ALA A 60 8.27 4.44 0.93
C ALA A 60 9.31 4.99 -0.07
N LEU A 61 9.30 4.44 -1.28
CA LEU A 61 10.19 4.84 -2.36
C LEU A 61 9.97 6.31 -2.74
N THR A 62 8.71 6.74 -2.88
CA THR A 62 8.38 8.13 -3.24
C THR A 62 8.89 9.12 -2.20
N PHE A 63 8.64 8.87 -0.91
CA PHE A 63 9.13 9.73 0.18
C PHE A 63 10.66 9.78 0.19
N LYS A 64 11.33 8.64 -0.03
CA LYS A 64 12.79 8.59 -0.10
C LYS A 64 13.36 9.37 -1.28
N LEU A 65 12.84 9.14 -2.49
CA LEU A 65 13.30 9.82 -3.72
C LEU A 65 13.07 11.34 -3.65
N MET A 66 11.94 11.77 -3.10
CA MET A 66 11.61 13.19 -2.94
C MET A 66 12.25 13.83 -1.72
N LYS A 67 12.93 13.05 -0.85
CA LYS A 67 13.45 13.50 0.45
C LYS A 67 12.35 14.20 1.28
N ALA A 68 11.14 13.65 1.24
CA ALA A 68 9.97 14.20 1.91
C ALA A 68 9.96 13.84 3.40
N ASP A 69 9.46 14.74 4.23
CA ASP A 69 9.21 14.51 5.65
C ASP A 69 7.82 13.87 5.85
N PRO A 70 7.71 12.66 6.43
CA PRO A 70 6.44 12.01 6.75
C PRO A 70 5.49 12.81 7.66
N GLU A 71 5.95 13.87 8.33
CA GLU A 71 5.09 14.77 9.13
C GLU A 71 4.27 15.76 8.29
N LEU A 72 4.42 15.75 6.97
CA LEU A 72 3.64 16.53 6.00
C LEU A 72 3.59 18.03 6.35
N LYS A 73 4.78 18.64 6.46
CA LYS A 73 4.94 20.04 6.87
C LYS A 73 5.07 20.99 5.68
N THR A 74 5.65 20.51 4.59
CA THR A 74 5.94 21.32 3.41
C THR A 74 5.12 20.87 2.20
N LYS A 75 5.03 21.74 1.17
CA LYS A 75 4.38 21.40 -0.10
C LYS A 75 4.98 20.14 -0.73
N ARG A 76 6.30 19.96 -0.64
CA ARG A 76 7.00 18.77 -1.16
C ARG A 76 6.52 17.50 -0.50
N ASP A 77 6.33 17.54 0.82
CA ASP A 77 5.88 16.37 1.60
C ASP A 77 4.45 15.98 1.21
N TRP A 78 3.59 16.97 1.03
CA TRP A 78 2.23 16.75 0.53
C TRP A 78 2.21 16.19 -0.89
N ILE A 79 3.07 16.69 -1.79
CA ILE A 79 3.18 16.14 -3.15
C ILE A 79 3.64 14.67 -3.10
N ALA A 80 4.65 14.36 -2.30
CA ALA A 80 5.12 12.99 -2.11
C ALA A 80 4.02 12.08 -1.54
N TYR A 81 3.20 12.62 -0.61
CA TYR A 81 2.07 11.89 -0.05
C TYR A 81 0.95 11.65 -1.04
N ILE A 82 0.55 12.65 -1.84
CA ILE A 82 -0.51 12.46 -2.84
C ILE A 82 -0.06 11.48 -3.92
N ILE A 83 1.16 11.63 -4.44
CA ILE A 83 1.66 10.74 -5.50
C ILE A 83 1.94 9.35 -4.94
N GLY A 84 2.80 9.24 -3.92
CA GLY A 84 3.25 7.97 -3.37
C GLY A 84 2.24 7.31 -2.44
N GLY A 85 1.73 8.08 -1.48
CA GLY A 85 0.83 7.64 -0.42
C GLY A 85 -0.59 7.38 -0.87
N VAL A 86 -1.15 8.19 -1.76
CA VAL A 86 -2.55 8.02 -2.20
C VAL A 86 -2.61 7.25 -3.52
N ILE A 87 -1.99 7.75 -4.58
CA ILE A 87 -2.15 7.17 -5.94
C ILE A 87 -1.36 5.87 -6.08
N LEU A 88 -0.05 5.93 -5.85
CA LEU A 88 0.85 4.80 -6.12
C LEU A 88 0.80 3.70 -5.06
N SER A 89 0.19 3.94 -3.90
CA SER A 89 -0.05 2.90 -2.89
C SER A 89 -1.18 1.95 -3.25
N SER A 90 -1.95 2.24 -4.30
CA SER A 90 -3.08 1.40 -4.70
C SER A 90 -3.05 1.04 -6.17
N LEU A 91 -2.68 1.97 -7.06
CA LEU A 91 -2.78 1.76 -8.50
C LEU A 91 -1.92 0.58 -9.00
N PRO A 92 -0.62 0.47 -8.67
CA PRO A 92 0.20 -0.66 -9.13
C PRO A 92 -0.29 -2.01 -8.59
N GLY A 93 -0.65 -2.06 -7.30
CA GLY A 93 -1.12 -3.29 -6.65
C GLY A 93 -2.46 -3.75 -7.22
N SER A 94 -3.41 -2.82 -7.43
CA SER A 94 -4.72 -3.13 -8.03
C SER A 94 -4.59 -3.61 -9.49
N LEU A 95 -3.74 -2.97 -10.30
CA LEU A 95 -3.48 -3.41 -11.68
C LEU A 95 -2.91 -4.83 -11.69
N TYR A 96 -1.88 -5.06 -10.88
CA TYR A 96 -1.24 -6.37 -10.77
C TYR A 96 -2.22 -7.46 -10.29
N TYR A 97 -2.92 -7.23 -9.18
CA TYR A 97 -3.84 -8.20 -8.58
C TYR A 97 -4.96 -8.56 -9.54
N ASN A 98 -5.64 -7.56 -10.12
CA ASN A 98 -6.73 -7.80 -11.07
C ASN A 98 -6.23 -8.47 -12.36
N TYR A 99 -4.99 -8.17 -12.80
CA TYR A 99 -4.43 -8.77 -14.00
C TYR A 99 -4.14 -10.26 -13.80
N ILE A 100 -3.55 -10.64 -12.68
CA ILE A 100 -3.35 -12.06 -12.35
C ILE A 100 -4.69 -12.79 -12.28
N ASN A 101 -5.70 -12.19 -11.63
CA ASN A 101 -7.04 -12.78 -11.54
C ASN A 101 -7.72 -12.93 -12.91
N LEU A 102 -7.48 -12.00 -13.84
CA LEU A 102 -7.92 -12.11 -15.22
C LEU A 102 -7.21 -13.26 -15.95
N LEU A 103 -5.89 -13.40 -15.81
CA LEU A 103 -5.11 -14.44 -16.48
C LEU A 103 -5.51 -15.87 -16.05
N ILE A 104 -5.89 -16.05 -14.78
CA ILE A 104 -6.30 -17.36 -14.25
C ILE A 104 -7.81 -17.62 -14.41
N GLY A 105 -8.55 -16.71 -15.05
CA GLY A 105 -9.99 -16.84 -15.31
C GLY A 105 -10.89 -16.60 -14.10
N TRP A 106 -10.36 -16.08 -12.98
CA TRP A 106 -11.17 -15.69 -11.81
C TRP A 106 -11.90 -14.37 -12.05
N LEU A 107 -11.35 -13.52 -12.93
CA LEU A 107 -12.02 -12.35 -13.45
C LEU A 107 -12.53 -12.63 -14.87
N PRO A 108 -13.83 -12.40 -15.17
CA PRO A 108 -14.44 -12.93 -16.38
C PRO A 108 -14.10 -12.16 -17.66
N SER A 109 -13.67 -10.89 -17.55
CA SER A 109 -13.45 -10.04 -18.73
C SER A 109 -12.58 -8.80 -18.43
N TRP A 110 -12.17 -8.10 -19.49
CA TRP A 110 -11.45 -6.82 -19.39
C TRP A 110 -12.31 -5.68 -18.83
N GLU A 111 -13.62 -5.74 -19.03
CA GLU A 111 -14.54 -4.78 -18.41
C GLU A 111 -14.56 -4.98 -16.89
N ALA A 112 -14.65 -6.24 -16.43
CA ALA A 112 -14.56 -6.56 -15.01
C ALA A 112 -13.20 -6.17 -14.40
N PHE A 113 -12.11 -6.28 -15.18
CA PHE A 113 -10.78 -5.77 -14.82
C PHE A 113 -10.81 -4.27 -14.50
N TRP A 114 -11.30 -3.44 -15.42
CA TRP A 114 -11.31 -2.00 -15.19
C TRP A 114 -12.27 -1.58 -14.08
N VAL A 115 -13.42 -2.24 -13.95
CA VAL A 115 -14.32 -2.02 -12.81
C VAL A 115 -13.60 -2.35 -11.50
N GLY A 116 -12.94 -3.50 -11.41
CA GLY A 116 -12.16 -3.90 -10.24
C GLY A 116 -11.07 -2.90 -9.88
N VAL A 117 -10.27 -2.47 -10.86
CA VAL A 117 -9.20 -1.48 -10.67
C VAL A 117 -9.77 -0.13 -10.20
N VAL A 118 -10.80 0.41 -10.86
CA VAL A 118 -11.37 1.71 -10.49
C VAL A 118 -12.02 1.66 -9.12
N SER A 119 -12.85 0.66 -8.84
CA SER A 119 -13.52 0.51 -7.55
C SER A 119 -12.53 0.35 -6.39
N TRP A 120 -11.49 -0.47 -6.58
CA TRP A 120 -10.43 -0.67 -5.59
C TRP A 120 -9.73 0.65 -5.28
N ASN A 121 -9.27 1.37 -6.30
CA ASN A 121 -8.52 2.60 -6.12
C ASN A 121 -9.36 3.69 -5.44
N LEU A 122 -10.61 3.89 -5.85
CA LEU A 122 -11.48 4.88 -5.21
C LEU A 122 -11.67 4.60 -3.71
N GLY A 123 -11.91 3.34 -3.34
CA GLY A 123 -12.03 2.95 -1.93
C GLY A 123 -10.74 3.19 -1.15
N ASN A 124 -9.60 2.78 -1.71
CA ASN A 124 -8.30 2.93 -1.08
C ASN A 124 -7.86 4.39 -0.93
N TYR A 125 -8.13 5.24 -1.92
CA TYR A 125 -7.80 6.66 -1.84
C TYR A 125 -8.54 7.33 -0.68
N ILE A 126 -9.83 7.01 -0.49
CA ILE A 126 -10.61 7.51 0.65
C ILE A 126 -10.01 7.02 1.96
N VAL A 127 -9.71 5.73 2.07
CA VAL A 127 -9.11 5.14 3.27
C VAL A 127 -7.79 5.83 3.64
N VAL A 128 -6.88 5.99 2.68
CA VAL A 128 -5.58 6.62 2.91
C VAL A 128 -5.78 8.08 3.33
N LEU A 129 -6.59 8.85 2.61
CA LEU A 129 -6.83 10.26 2.92
C LEU A 129 -7.43 10.46 4.31
N VAL A 130 -8.33 9.57 4.75
CA VAL A 130 -9.02 9.68 6.03
C VAL A 130 -8.20 9.11 7.20
N ILE A 131 -7.50 7.99 6.99
CA ILE A 131 -6.81 7.26 8.08
C ILE A 131 -5.31 7.52 8.09
N ALA A 132 -4.61 7.42 6.95
CA ALA A 132 -3.17 7.60 6.92
C ALA A 132 -2.76 9.06 7.16
N THR A 133 -3.54 10.03 6.69
CA THR A 133 -3.24 11.45 6.88
C THR A 133 -3.12 11.86 8.36
N PRO A 134 -4.12 11.62 9.24
CA PRO A 134 -3.98 11.97 10.65
C PRO A 134 -2.86 11.17 11.34
N LEU A 135 -2.67 9.89 10.99
CA LEU A 135 -1.60 9.09 11.57
C LEU A 135 -0.21 9.64 11.21
N LEU A 136 0.00 10.03 9.95
CA LEU A 136 1.25 10.69 9.54
C LEU A 136 1.45 12.04 10.22
N LYS A 137 0.41 12.86 10.37
CA LYS A 137 0.50 14.18 11.02
C LYS A 137 0.75 14.10 12.53
N ILE A 138 0.13 13.13 13.21
CA ILE A 138 0.09 13.07 14.68
C ILE A 138 1.16 12.10 15.21
N VAL A 139 1.29 10.93 14.60
CA VAL A 139 2.03 9.80 15.17
C VAL A 139 3.49 9.77 14.72
N THR A 140 3.79 10.23 13.51
CA THR A 140 5.16 10.22 12.94
C THR A 140 6.21 10.82 13.89
N ARG A 141 5.91 11.95 14.55
CA ARG A 141 6.84 12.59 15.51
C ARG A 141 7.27 11.68 16.66
N TYR A 142 6.41 10.74 17.05
CA TYR A 142 6.70 9.77 18.10
C TYR A 142 7.48 8.60 17.54
N VAL A 143 7.09 8.08 16.37
CA VAL A 143 7.76 6.95 15.70
C VAL A 143 9.21 7.28 15.37
N LYS A 144 9.49 8.49 14.87
CA LYS A 144 10.87 8.96 14.60
C LYS A 144 11.79 8.97 15.84
N ARG A 145 11.23 9.00 17.05
CA ARG A 145 12.00 8.97 18.31
C ARG A 145 12.25 7.55 18.81
N THR A 146 11.71 6.55 18.13
CA THR A 146 11.91 5.13 18.46
C THR A 146 12.96 4.51 17.56
N GLY A 147 13.59 3.42 18.00
CA GLY A 147 14.47 2.61 17.15
C GLY A 147 13.73 1.84 16.04
N LEU A 148 12.41 1.98 15.94
CA LEU A 148 11.60 1.32 14.90
C LEU A 148 11.66 2.06 13.56
N TYR A 149 11.92 3.38 13.54
CA TYR A 149 11.94 4.15 12.30
C TYR A 149 13.19 3.83 11.46
N VAL A 150 12.99 3.46 10.19
CA VAL A 150 14.07 3.00 9.31
C VAL A 150 14.34 4.03 8.21
N GLU A 151 15.37 4.85 8.38
CA GLU A 151 15.78 5.84 7.39
C GLU A 151 16.61 5.25 6.24
N ARG A 152 17.38 4.20 6.53
CA ARG A 152 18.43 3.66 5.65
C ARG A 152 18.15 2.24 5.18
N TRP A 153 17.14 2.09 4.34
CA TRP A 153 16.72 0.79 3.79
C TRP A 153 17.14 0.53 2.33
N LEU A 154 17.83 1.50 1.69
CA LEU A 154 18.37 1.39 0.31
C LEU A 154 19.78 2.01 0.18
N SER A 155 20.48 2.23 1.29
CA SER A 155 21.79 2.89 1.36
C SER A 155 22.47 2.66 2.70
#